data_AF-A0A935R0T1-F1
#
_entry.id   AF-A0A935R0T1-F1
#
_cell.length_a   1.000
_cell.length_b   1.000
_cell.length_c   1.000
_cell.angle_alpha   90.00
_cell.angle_beta   90.00
_cell.angle_gamma   90.00
#
_symmetry.space_group_name_H-M   'P 1'
#
loop_
_entity.id
_entity.type
_entity.pdbx_description
1 polymer ?
#
loop_
_entity_poly.entity_id
_entity_poly.type
_entity_poly.pdbx_seq_one_letter_code
_entity_poly.pdbx_strand_id
1 'polypeptide(L)'
;MLFTLSALLLFACGGEPAAPTAPPVAETPAAAPAAPVVNNEGVNWVAPDEATIPAGPFGDSIRRGMELFVKTNQLLPDYVPSNMSCSNCHLDKGRRPFAVPVVGAHARFPKYMERTGAVITMQDRV
;
A
#
# COMPACT_ATOMS: atom_id res chain seq x y z
N MET A 1 7.55 30.17 76.95
CA MET A 1 6.76 31.16 76.21
C MET A 1 6.59 30.67 74.78
N LEU A 2 5.47 30.03 74.48
CA LEU A 2 4.27 30.58 73.81
C LEU A 2 4.40 30.68 72.28
N PHE A 3 3.71 29.71 71.63
CA PHE A 3 2.93 29.77 70.39
C PHE A 3 3.27 30.82 69.33
N THR A 4 3.45 30.37 68.09
CA THR A 4 2.41 30.57 67.05
C THR A 4 2.50 29.50 65.97
N LEU A 5 1.45 28.69 65.92
CA LEU A 5 1.05 27.78 64.85
C LEU A 5 0.74 28.63 63.60
N SER A 6 1.56 28.58 62.54
CA SER A 6 1.20 29.18 61.25
C SER A 6 0.53 28.12 60.39
N ALA A 7 -0.71 28.45 60.02
CA ALA A 7 -1.67 27.57 59.38
C ALA A 7 -1.27 27.21 57.94
N LEU A 8 -1.61 25.97 57.63
CA LEU A 8 -1.74 25.34 56.33
C LEU A 8 -2.57 26.21 55.37
N LEU A 9 -2.04 26.50 54.17
CA LEU A 9 -2.82 26.84 52.98
C LEU A 9 -2.08 26.25 51.75
N LEU A 10 -2.25 24.93 51.58
CA LEU A 10 -1.97 24.24 50.31
C LEU A 10 -3.02 24.71 49.30
N PHE A 11 -2.65 25.68 48.46
CA PHE A 11 -3.43 26.07 47.29
C PHE A 11 -3.24 25.00 46.21
N ALA A 12 -4.05 23.95 46.28
CA ALA A 12 -4.14 22.96 45.21
C ALA A 12 -4.84 23.61 44.01
N CYS A 13 -4.05 24.13 43.04
CA CYS A 13 -4.54 24.36 41.69
C CYS A 13 -4.83 23.01 41.04
N GLY A 14 -6.01 22.46 41.29
CA GLY A 14 -6.60 21.40 40.48
C GLY A 14 -7.00 21.94 39.11
N GLY A 15 -6.00 22.20 38.27
CA GLY A 15 -6.17 22.33 36.83
C GLY A 15 -5.96 20.97 36.21
N GLU A 16 -7.03 20.20 36.05
CA GLU A 16 -7.00 18.97 35.26
C GLU A 16 -6.62 19.38 33.82
N PRO A 17 -5.52 18.86 33.24
CA PRO A 17 -5.24 19.13 31.84
C PRO A 17 -6.39 18.51 31.03
N ALA A 18 -7.13 19.36 30.32
CA ALA A 18 -8.14 18.91 29.38
C ALA A 18 -7.49 17.91 28.42
N ALA A 19 -7.93 16.65 28.49
CA ALA A 19 -7.53 15.64 27.55
C ALA A 19 -7.82 16.15 26.13
N PRO A 20 -6.90 16.00 25.16
CA PRO A 20 -7.19 16.35 23.78
C PRO A 20 -8.39 15.52 23.35
N THR A 21 -9.52 16.18 23.07
CA THR A 21 -10.67 15.51 22.48
C THR A 21 -10.23 15.01 21.11
N ALA A 22 -10.12 13.70 20.97
CA ALA A 22 -9.88 13.08 19.68
C ALA A 22 -10.94 13.60 18.69
N PRO A 23 -10.56 13.93 17.45
CA PRO A 23 -11.55 14.24 16.43
C PRO A 23 -12.54 13.08 16.32
N PRO A 24 -13.81 13.34 15.97
CA PRO A 24 -14.79 12.29 15.79
C PRO A 24 -14.19 11.25 14.84
N VAL A 25 -14.12 10.00 15.31
CA VAL A 25 -13.76 8.87 14.46
C VAL A 25 -14.80 8.86 13.36
N ALA A 26 -14.42 9.25 12.15
CA ALA A 26 -15.28 9.11 10.99
C ALA A 26 -15.71 7.65 10.95
N GLU A 27 -17.02 7.40 11.00
CA GLU A 27 -17.56 6.05 10.91
C GLU A 27 -16.98 5.39 9.67
N THR A 28 -16.24 4.31 9.87
CA THR A 28 -15.76 3.45 8.78
C THR A 28 -16.98 3.07 7.96
N PRO A 29 -17.07 3.46 6.66
CA PRO A 29 -18.16 3.02 5.81
C PRO A 29 -18.23 1.50 5.88
N ALA A 30 -19.45 0.97 6.09
CA ALA A 30 -19.68 -0.47 6.11
C ALA A 30 -18.94 -1.11 4.94
N ALA A 31 -18.09 -2.10 5.25
CA ALA A 31 -17.31 -2.80 4.24
C ALA A 31 -18.25 -3.26 3.13
N ALA A 32 -18.00 -2.78 1.91
CA ALA A 32 -18.66 -3.32 0.73
C ALA A 32 -18.50 -4.85 0.75
N PRO A 33 -19.52 -5.61 0.32
CA PRO A 33 -19.43 -7.07 0.29
C PRO A 33 -18.13 -7.44 -0.42
N ALA A 34 -17.31 -8.26 0.24
CA ALA A 34 -16.08 -8.75 -0.36
C ALA A 34 -16.44 -9.36 -1.71
N ALA A 35 -15.88 -8.80 -2.80
CA ALA A 35 -15.99 -9.42 -4.10
C ALA A 35 -15.57 -10.89 -3.96
N PRO A 36 -16.26 -11.82 -4.63
CA PRO A 36 -15.92 -13.23 -4.53
C PRO A 36 -14.42 -13.40 -4.80
N VAL A 37 -13.74 -14.10 -3.88
CA VAL A 37 -12.37 -14.56 -4.11
C VAL A 37 -12.43 -15.52 -5.29
N VAL A 38 -12.15 -14.99 -6.48
CA VAL A 38 -11.93 -15.79 -7.68
C VAL A 38 -10.59 -16.49 -7.51
N ASN A 39 -10.67 -17.76 -7.10
CA ASN A 39 -9.56 -18.69 -7.16
C ASN A 39 -9.31 -18.96 -8.65
N ASN A 40 -8.17 -18.53 -9.17
CA ASN A 40 -7.78 -18.76 -10.57
C ASN A 40 -7.37 -20.22 -10.85
N GLU A 41 -7.80 -21.16 -10.00
CA GLU A 41 -7.56 -22.59 -10.21
C GLU A 41 -8.33 -23.02 -11.46
N GLY A 42 -7.60 -23.23 -12.57
CA GLY A 42 -8.17 -23.62 -13.86
C GLY A 42 -8.18 -22.55 -14.97
N VAL A 43 -7.73 -21.32 -14.71
CA VAL A 43 -7.58 -20.32 -15.78
C VAL A 43 -6.25 -20.56 -16.51
N ASN A 44 -6.30 -21.22 -17.67
CA ASN A 44 -5.15 -21.33 -18.58
C ASN A 44 -4.97 -20.00 -19.36
N TRP A 45 -4.60 -18.95 -18.64
CA TRP A 45 -4.31 -17.65 -19.27
C TRP A 45 -2.98 -17.72 -20.02
N VAL A 46 -2.99 -17.26 -21.27
CA VAL A 46 -1.81 -17.15 -22.12
C VAL A 46 -1.52 -15.68 -22.34
N ALA A 47 -0.26 -15.29 -22.15
CA ALA A 47 0.17 -13.93 -22.39
C ALA A 47 0.04 -13.57 -23.88
N PRO A 48 -0.51 -12.39 -24.23
CA PRO A 48 -0.44 -11.88 -25.59
C PRO A 48 1.02 -11.73 -26.04
N ASP A 49 1.26 -11.92 -27.33
CA ASP A 49 2.58 -11.68 -27.93
C ASP A 49 2.93 -10.19 -27.82
N GLU A 50 4.15 -9.87 -27.41
CA GLU A 50 4.63 -8.49 -27.27
C GLU A 50 4.63 -7.74 -28.61
N ALA A 51 4.74 -8.45 -29.74
CA ALA A 51 4.58 -7.88 -31.08
C ALA A 51 3.16 -7.33 -31.34
N THR A 52 2.17 -7.76 -30.56
CA THR A 52 0.77 -7.29 -30.68
C THR A 52 0.47 -6.04 -29.84
N ILE A 53 1.47 -5.51 -29.11
CA ILE A 53 1.32 -4.23 -28.39
C ILE A 53 0.98 -3.14 -29.41
N PRO A 54 -0.12 -2.38 -29.22
CA PRO A 54 -0.58 -1.41 -30.20
C PRO A 54 0.46 -0.31 -30.47
N ALA A 55 0.31 0.40 -31.58
CA ALA A 55 1.09 1.61 -31.84
C ALA A 55 0.53 2.80 -31.04
N GLY A 56 1.34 3.85 -30.91
CA GLY A 56 0.96 5.11 -30.29
C GLY A 56 1.09 5.14 -28.77
N PRO A 57 0.62 6.22 -28.13
CA PRO A 57 0.96 6.54 -26.73
C PRO A 57 0.62 5.44 -25.73
N PHE A 58 -0.47 4.70 -25.96
CA PHE A 58 -0.85 3.58 -25.10
C PHE A 58 0.10 2.38 -25.22
N GLY A 59 0.52 2.04 -26.44
CA GLY A 59 1.53 1.01 -26.63
C GLY A 59 2.89 1.39 -26.07
N ASP A 60 3.26 2.65 -26.22
CA ASP A 60 4.53 3.18 -25.70
C ASP A 60 4.56 3.14 -24.17
N SER A 61 3.43 3.40 -23.51
CA SER A 61 3.33 3.26 -22.05
C SER A 61 3.44 1.81 -21.58
N ILE A 62 2.86 0.85 -22.33
CA ILE A 62 3.02 -0.59 -22.05
C ILE A 62 4.49 -1.00 -22.18
N ARG A 63 5.16 -0.61 -23.27
CA ARG A 63 6.59 -0.91 -23.48
C ARG A 63 7.45 -0.30 -22.38
N ARG A 64 7.23 0.97 -22.05
CA ARG A 64 7.92 1.65 -20.94
C ARG A 64 7.69 0.94 -19.61
N GLY A 65 6.45 0.58 -19.29
CA GLY A 65 6.12 -0.15 -18.06
C GLY A 65 6.85 -1.49 -17.97
N MET A 66 6.93 -2.21 -19.09
CA MET A 66 7.68 -3.46 -19.17
C MET A 66 9.18 -3.26 -18.95
N GLU A 67 9.78 -2.22 -19.56
CA GLU A 67 11.19 -1.86 -19.33
C GLU A 67 11.47 -1.51 -17.87
N LEU A 68 10.64 -0.67 -17.27
CA LEU A 68 10.74 -0.32 -15.85
C LEU A 68 10.63 -1.56 -14.96
N PHE A 69 9.82 -2.55 -15.33
CA PHE A 69 9.68 -3.80 -14.57
C PHE A 69 10.95 -4.66 -14.62
N VAL A 70 11.64 -4.69 -15.76
CA VAL A 70 12.82 -5.56 -15.95
C VAL A 70 14.16 -4.89 -15.63
N LYS A 71 14.20 -3.55 -15.62
CA LYS A 71 15.42 -2.74 -15.45
C LYS A 71 15.20 -1.61 -14.43
N THR A 72 14.44 -1.87 -13.38
CA THR A 72 14.00 -0.86 -12.41
C THR A 72 15.17 -0.11 -11.78
N ASN A 73 16.21 -0.84 -11.35
CA ASN A 73 17.43 -0.26 -10.79
C ASN A 73 18.17 0.69 -11.74
N GLN A 74 18.11 0.42 -13.06
CA GLN A 74 18.81 1.23 -14.06
C GLN A 74 18.00 2.47 -14.46
N LEU A 75 16.68 2.33 -14.53
CA LEU A 75 15.79 3.37 -15.05
C LEU A 75 15.23 4.29 -13.96
N LEU A 76 15.22 3.84 -12.70
CA LEU A 76 14.72 4.57 -11.53
C LEU A 76 15.75 4.57 -10.38
N PRO A 77 17.01 4.97 -10.62
CA PRO A 77 18.08 4.89 -9.61
C PRO A 77 17.78 5.70 -8.35
N ASP A 78 17.05 6.81 -8.47
CA ASP A 78 16.68 7.66 -7.35
C ASP A 78 15.62 7.03 -6.42
N TYR A 79 14.92 6.00 -6.90
CA TYR A 79 13.84 5.31 -6.17
C TYR A 79 14.25 3.90 -5.71
N VAL A 80 15.34 3.35 -6.26
CA VAL A 80 15.78 1.98 -5.99
C VAL A 80 17.26 1.98 -5.56
N PRO A 81 17.56 2.11 -4.26
CA PRO A 81 18.93 2.15 -3.76
C PRO A 81 19.66 0.79 -3.81
N SER A 82 18.98 -0.27 -4.25
CA SER A 82 19.52 -1.62 -4.38
C SER A 82 19.76 -1.98 -5.84
N ASN A 83 20.49 -3.06 -6.10
CA ASN A 83 20.67 -3.57 -7.46
C ASN A 83 19.53 -4.51 -7.93
N MET A 84 18.32 -4.33 -7.41
CA MET A 84 17.17 -5.18 -7.71
C MET A 84 16.21 -4.53 -8.71
N SER A 85 15.61 -5.36 -9.55
CA SER A 85 14.48 -5.06 -10.43
C SER A 85 13.29 -5.94 -10.07
N CYS A 86 12.07 -5.53 -10.43
CA CYS A 86 10.85 -6.31 -10.14
C CYS A 86 10.98 -7.75 -10.68
N SER A 87 11.59 -7.90 -11.86
CA SER A 87 11.84 -9.19 -12.53
C SER A 87 12.75 -10.16 -11.77
N ASN A 88 13.49 -9.71 -10.74
CA ASN A 88 14.32 -10.62 -9.94
C ASN A 88 13.47 -11.60 -9.12
N CYS A 89 12.26 -11.22 -8.75
CA CYS A 89 11.32 -12.08 -8.01
C CYS A 89 10.06 -12.40 -8.82
N HIS A 90 9.58 -11.45 -9.63
CA HIS A 90 8.41 -11.62 -10.49
C HIS A 90 8.84 -12.14 -11.87
N LEU A 91 9.05 -13.46 -11.94
CA LEU A 91 9.71 -14.09 -13.09
C LEU A 91 8.90 -13.98 -14.39
N ASP A 92 9.60 -14.06 -15.52
CA ASP A 92 9.04 -13.87 -16.87
C ASP A 92 8.25 -12.56 -17.00
N LYS A 93 8.89 -11.46 -16.59
CA LYS A 93 8.27 -10.11 -16.59
C LYS A 93 6.94 -10.09 -15.81
N GLY A 94 6.84 -10.90 -14.75
CA GLY A 94 5.65 -11.05 -13.90
C GLY A 94 4.56 -11.96 -14.45
N ARG A 95 4.84 -12.79 -15.47
CA ARG A 95 3.85 -13.68 -16.10
C ARG A 95 3.97 -15.15 -15.66
N ARG A 96 5.09 -15.57 -15.06
CA ARG A 96 5.32 -16.98 -14.71
C ARG A 96 4.39 -17.44 -13.57
N PRO A 97 3.57 -18.48 -13.77
CA PRO A 97 2.78 -19.09 -12.70
C PRO A 97 3.66 -19.57 -11.54
N PHE A 98 3.13 -19.48 -10.31
CA PHE A 98 3.83 -19.86 -9.08
C PHE A 98 5.12 -19.07 -8.77
N ALA A 99 5.42 -18.00 -9.52
CA ALA A 99 6.57 -17.12 -9.30
C ALA A 99 6.12 -15.67 -9.05
N VAL A 100 5.13 -15.52 -8.17
CA VAL A 100 4.49 -14.25 -7.84
C VAL A 100 4.01 -13.49 -9.09
N PRO A 101 3.15 -14.08 -9.94
CA PRO A 101 2.69 -13.39 -11.14
C PRO A 101 1.87 -12.15 -10.78
N VAL A 102 2.04 -11.08 -11.57
CA VAL A 102 1.28 -9.82 -11.43
C VAL A 102 0.09 -9.75 -12.41
N VAL A 103 -0.07 -10.78 -13.24
CA VAL A 103 -1.22 -10.94 -14.15
C VAL A 103 -2.52 -10.93 -13.35
N GLY A 104 -3.45 -10.06 -13.75
CA GLY A 104 -4.74 -9.89 -13.08
C GLY A 104 -4.65 -9.19 -11.71
N ALA A 105 -3.47 -8.74 -11.28
CA ALA A 105 -3.33 -8.10 -9.97
C ALA A 105 -4.18 -6.82 -9.88
N HIS A 106 -4.31 -6.05 -10.96
CA HIS A 106 -5.10 -4.81 -11.00
C HIS A 106 -6.57 -5.02 -10.60
N ALA A 107 -7.16 -6.18 -10.91
CA ALA A 107 -8.55 -6.50 -10.57
C ALA A 107 -8.75 -6.84 -9.07
N ARG A 108 -7.66 -6.99 -8.31
CA ARG A 108 -7.68 -7.29 -6.86
C ARG A 108 -7.51 -6.06 -5.98
N PHE A 109 -7.38 -4.88 -6.58
CA PHE A 109 -7.27 -3.61 -5.88
C PHE A 109 -8.44 -2.71 -6.27
N PRO A 110 -8.91 -1.81 -5.38
CA PRO A 110 -8.38 -1.57 -4.04
C PRO A 110 -8.67 -2.71 -3.06
N LYS A 111 -7.82 -2.88 -2.03
CA LYS A 111 -8.02 -3.88 -0.97
C LYS A 111 -7.53 -3.39 0.38
N TYR A 112 -8.16 -3.89 1.45
CA TYR A 112 -7.64 -3.70 2.80
C TYR A 112 -6.28 -4.41 2.95
N MET A 113 -5.30 -3.72 3.54
CA MET A 113 -3.99 -4.25 3.88
C MET A 113 -3.74 -4.08 5.38
N GLU A 114 -3.61 -5.19 6.10
CA GLU A 114 -3.37 -5.20 7.54
C GLU A 114 -2.12 -4.41 7.93
N ARG A 115 -1.04 -4.53 7.16
CA ARG A 115 0.22 -3.82 7.42
C ARG A 115 0.07 -2.29 7.48
N THR A 116 -0.84 -1.73 6.69
CA THR A 116 -1.10 -0.28 6.67
C THR A 116 -2.35 0.10 7.47
N GLY A 117 -3.17 -0.87 7.88
CA GLY A 117 -4.45 -0.63 8.56
C GLY A 117 -5.49 0.08 7.69
N ALA A 118 -5.34 0.05 6.36
CA ALA A 118 -6.13 0.84 5.44
C ALA A 118 -6.46 0.09 4.14
N VAL A 119 -7.46 0.59 3.41
CA VAL A 119 -7.71 0.20 2.01
C VAL A 119 -6.71 0.92 1.12
N ILE A 120 -5.90 0.16 0.38
CA ILE A 120 -4.86 0.69 -0.50
C ILE A 120 -5.21 0.48 -1.98
N THR A 121 -4.72 1.38 -2.84
CA THR A 121 -4.78 1.22 -4.29
C THR A 121 -3.69 0.26 -4.79
N MET A 122 -3.69 -0.06 -6.09
CA MET A 122 -2.59 -0.82 -6.69
C MET A 122 -1.28 -0.01 -6.64
N GLN A 123 -1.37 1.31 -6.87
CA GLN A 123 -0.24 2.21 -6.90
C GLN A 123 0.45 2.29 -5.54
N ASP A 124 -0.32 2.25 -4.44
CA ASP A 124 0.22 2.17 -3.08
C ASP A 124 0.90 0.81 -2.77
N ARG A 125 0.56 -0.24 -3.54
CA ARG A 125 1.15 -1.58 -3.35
C ARG A 125 2.50 -1.72 -4.03
N VAL A 126 2.67 -1.05 -5.17
CA VAL A 126 3.91 -0.99 -5.96
C VAL A 126 4.98 -0.29 -5.15
#